data_AF-A0A0F9A0P5-F1
#
_entry.id   AF-A0A0F9A0P5-F1
#
_cell.length_a   1.000
_cell.length_b   1.000
_cell.length_c   1.000
_cell.angle_alpha   90.00
_cell.angle_beta   90.00
_cell.angle_gamma   90.00
#
_symmetry.space_group_name_H-M   'P 1'
#
loop_
_entity.id
_entity.type
_entity.pdbx_description
1 polymer ?
#
loop_
_entity_poly.entity_id
_entity_poly.type
_entity_poly.pdbx_seq_one_letter_code
_entity_poly.pdbx_strand_id
1 'polypeptide(L)'
;IELKDTASLIISSRPVINSIGKTNETTCISDDGTISITATDDYPLIYSINGGNDYFDNGGSFSALSNGNYQVVVMNSNDCETSGGIIEILSEDFIPPAPIAGKDTTYCIGDEIKDLYAIASSGGTLTWYSDPGLTTAIGTGASFNPGSLSAKTSFYVTETSNGCESLSNEVTVEIRNTPPYEDEKICMVTIDLNTGKNLIIWEKTPEVGTQYFNIYREGSLIGTNAYHELSLVKDTVADPEIRPYLYYLTTVDSCGNESALSPYHKPLFLQYISSQDGVNLRWSNYVIESGNVTFENYAIYRGGDSINLSPFAENIPTAIDVYTDIDATALTKRYYYRVAGVLTDPCNPTGDKKAGTGPYLHSLSNMDDNKLKTNINELLSEYGLTIYPNPATENFIIKFSNPHHENYQLILSDLTGKVLRTRDGITEDQVE
;
A
#
# COMPACT_ATOMS: atom_id res chain seq x y z
N ILE A 1 -58.78 -89.94 56.96
CA ILE A 1 -57.66 -89.01 57.26
C ILE A 1 -57.28 -88.42 55.92
N GLU A 2 -57.82 -87.25 55.62
CA GLU A 2 -57.55 -86.54 54.37
C GLU A 2 -56.43 -85.54 54.68
N LEU A 3 -55.23 -85.82 54.19
CA LEU A 3 -54.07 -84.95 54.34
C LEU A 3 -54.20 -83.82 53.31
N LYS A 4 -54.46 -82.60 53.77
CA LYS A 4 -54.24 -81.39 52.98
C LYS A 4 -52.75 -81.08 53.01
N ASP A 5 -52.10 -81.28 51.87
CA ASP A 5 -50.75 -80.81 51.64
C ASP A 5 -50.82 -79.30 51.34
N THR A 6 -50.25 -78.48 52.22
CA THR A 6 -50.15 -77.03 52.00
C THR A 6 -48.76 -76.74 51.44
N ALA A 7 -48.68 -76.46 50.14
CA ALA A 7 -47.49 -75.89 49.53
C ALA A 7 -47.39 -74.40 49.92
N SER A 8 -46.30 -74.02 50.58
CA SER A 8 -45.97 -72.61 50.85
C SER A 8 -45.14 -72.05 49.69
N LEU A 9 -45.67 -71.05 48.99
CA LEU A 9 -44.94 -70.29 47.98
C LEU A 9 -44.15 -69.17 48.68
N ILE A 10 -42.82 -69.27 48.70
CA ILE A 10 -41.95 -68.19 49.16
C ILE A 10 -41.66 -67.29 47.97
N ILE A 11 -42.21 -66.08 47.97
CA ILE A 11 -41.82 -65.04 47.01
C ILE A 11 -40.51 -64.45 47.53
N SER A 12 -39.39 -64.75 46.86
CA SER A 12 -38.10 -64.13 47.19
C SER A 12 -38.15 -62.64 46.81
N SER A 13 -37.68 -61.77 47.71
CA SER A 13 -37.44 -60.37 47.38
C SER A 13 -36.30 -60.24 46.38
N ARG A 14 -36.33 -59.16 45.60
CA ARG A 14 -35.22 -58.76 44.74
C ARG A 14 -34.19 -58.00 45.57
N PRO A 15 -32.88 -58.12 45.27
CA PRO A 15 -31.85 -57.30 45.88
C PRO A 15 -32.14 -55.81 45.76
N VAL A 16 -31.77 -55.03 46.76
CA VAL A 16 -31.87 -53.56 46.73
C VAL A 16 -30.48 -52.97 46.49
N ILE A 17 -30.30 -52.25 45.39
CA ILE A 17 -29.07 -51.48 45.15
C ILE A 17 -29.16 -50.18 45.95
N ASN A 18 -28.25 -50.01 46.90
CA ASN A 18 -28.18 -48.86 47.82
C ASN A 18 -27.41 -47.69 47.19
N SER A 19 -26.28 -47.98 46.53
CA SER A 19 -25.47 -46.97 45.84
C SER A 19 -24.60 -47.60 44.77
N ILE A 20 -24.25 -46.80 43.76
CA ILE A 20 -23.25 -47.12 42.76
C ILE A 20 -22.26 -45.96 42.72
N GLY A 21 -21.00 -46.22 43.04
CA GLY A 21 -19.87 -45.29 42.88
C GLY A 21 -19.06 -45.64 41.64
N LYS A 22 -18.36 -44.65 41.08
CA LYS A 22 -17.44 -44.84 39.95
C LYS A 22 -16.20 -43.95 40.06
N THR A 23 -15.10 -44.36 39.43
CA THR A 23 -13.99 -43.48 39.07
C THR A 23 -13.69 -43.59 37.58
N ASN A 24 -13.50 -42.46 36.92
CA ASN A 24 -13.04 -42.38 35.53
C ASN A 24 -11.57 -42.80 35.42
N GLU A 25 -11.07 -43.01 34.19
CA GLU A 25 -9.65 -43.29 33.96
C GLU A 25 -8.78 -42.08 34.34
N THR A 26 -7.52 -42.30 34.75
CA THR A 26 -6.56 -41.23 35.10
C THR A 26 -5.88 -40.62 33.86
N THR A 27 -5.88 -41.33 32.73
CA THR A 27 -5.29 -40.92 31.44
C THR A 27 -6.12 -41.50 30.30
N CYS A 28 -5.95 -41.01 29.06
CA CYS A 28 -6.65 -41.59 27.91
C CYS A 28 -6.17 -43.01 27.50
N ILE A 29 -5.26 -43.63 28.26
CA ILE A 29 -4.64 -44.92 27.93
C ILE A 29 -4.49 -45.88 29.14
N SER A 30 -4.96 -45.51 30.33
CA SER A 30 -4.59 -46.22 31.57
C SER A 30 -5.50 -47.38 31.97
N ASP A 31 -6.69 -47.53 31.35
CA ASP A 31 -7.67 -48.57 31.67
C ASP A 31 -7.88 -48.76 33.20
N ASP A 32 -7.89 -47.69 34.00
CA ASP A 32 -7.85 -47.73 35.47
C ASP A 32 -9.16 -47.25 36.14
N GLY A 33 -10.26 -47.18 35.38
CA GLY A 33 -11.58 -46.87 35.91
C GLY A 33 -12.08 -47.92 36.91
N THR A 34 -13.01 -47.51 37.77
CA THR A 34 -13.63 -48.40 38.78
C THR A 34 -15.14 -48.23 38.88
N ILE A 35 -15.85 -49.29 39.25
CA ILE A 35 -17.26 -49.27 39.64
C ILE A 35 -17.39 -49.98 40.99
N SER A 36 -18.08 -49.34 41.94
CA SER A 36 -18.38 -49.91 43.26
C SER A 36 -19.89 -49.95 43.48
N ILE A 37 -20.44 -51.14 43.72
CA ILE A 37 -21.88 -51.37 43.89
C ILE A 37 -22.12 -51.79 45.33
N THR A 38 -22.92 -51.01 46.06
CA THR A 38 -23.40 -51.41 47.39
C THR A 38 -24.86 -51.85 47.26
N ALA A 39 -25.15 -53.09 47.61
CA ALA A 39 -26.50 -53.66 47.57
C ALA A 39 -26.77 -54.51 48.82
N THR A 40 -28.05 -54.69 49.15
CA THR A 40 -28.50 -55.44 50.33
C THR A 40 -29.62 -56.40 49.94
N ASP A 41 -29.57 -57.59 50.51
CA ASP A 41 -30.62 -58.61 50.44
C ASP A 41 -30.45 -59.56 51.64
N ASP A 42 -31.46 -60.41 51.88
CA ASP A 42 -31.38 -61.45 52.93
C ASP A 42 -30.50 -62.64 52.50
N TYR A 43 -30.11 -62.70 51.22
CA TYR A 43 -29.30 -63.74 50.61
C TYR A 43 -27.97 -63.20 50.07
N PRO A 44 -26.92 -64.04 49.92
CA PRO A 44 -25.67 -63.65 49.29
C PRO A 44 -25.88 -63.05 47.89
N LEU A 45 -25.09 -62.02 47.58
CA LEU A 45 -25.20 -61.25 46.33
C LEU A 45 -24.02 -61.49 45.42
N ILE A 46 -24.30 -61.56 44.12
CA ILE A 46 -23.32 -61.57 43.03
C ILE A 46 -23.62 -60.42 42.07
N TYR A 47 -22.57 -59.89 41.45
CA TYR A 47 -22.60 -58.61 40.75
C TYR A 47 -22.15 -58.76 39.30
N SER A 48 -22.73 -57.95 38.42
CA SER A 48 -22.41 -57.89 37.00
C SER A 48 -22.33 -56.44 36.54
N ILE A 49 -21.41 -56.16 35.60
CA ILE A 49 -21.28 -54.87 34.90
C ILE A 49 -21.47 -55.01 33.38
N ASN A 50 -21.86 -56.20 32.90
CA ASN A 50 -22.06 -56.50 31.48
C ASN A 50 -23.50 -56.94 31.17
N GLY A 51 -24.46 -56.46 31.95
CA GLY A 51 -25.89 -56.71 31.71
C GLY A 51 -26.36 -58.12 32.12
N GLY A 52 -25.66 -58.78 33.03
CA GLY A 52 -26.01 -60.12 33.52
C GLY A 52 -25.46 -61.27 32.68
N ASN A 53 -24.50 -61.00 31.79
CA ASN A 53 -23.83 -62.07 31.04
C ASN A 53 -22.86 -62.87 31.94
N ASP A 54 -22.11 -62.16 32.79
CA ASP A 54 -21.22 -62.75 33.79
C ASP A 54 -21.50 -62.16 35.17
N TYR A 55 -21.36 -62.99 36.21
CA TYR A 55 -21.56 -62.63 37.61
C TYR A 55 -20.34 -62.97 38.45
N PHE A 56 -20.01 -62.06 39.38
CA PHE A 56 -18.85 -62.17 40.26
C PHE A 56 -19.27 -61.99 41.72
N ASP A 57 -18.75 -62.84 42.60
CA ASP A 57 -18.79 -62.64 44.06
C ASP A 57 -17.58 -61.80 44.49
N ASN A 58 -17.60 -60.51 44.13
CA ASN A 58 -16.51 -59.55 44.34
C ASN A 58 -16.86 -58.45 45.34
N GLY A 59 -17.95 -58.62 46.10
CA GLY A 59 -18.48 -57.57 46.98
C GLY A 59 -18.87 -56.28 46.24
N GLY A 60 -19.14 -56.35 44.93
CA GLY A 60 -19.54 -55.23 44.10
C GLY A 60 -18.40 -54.33 43.60
N SER A 61 -17.13 -54.75 43.72
CA SER A 61 -15.98 -53.94 43.29
C SER A 61 -15.39 -54.40 41.95
N PHE A 62 -15.44 -53.51 40.96
CA PHE A 62 -14.85 -53.67 39.64
C PHE A 62 -13.75 -52.63 39.43
N SER A 63 -12.61 -53.05 38.89
CA SER A 63 -11.43 -52.22 38.65
C SER A 63 -10.80 -52.58 37.32
N ALA A 64 -9.81 -51.79 36.89
CA ALA A 64 -9.16 -51.93 35.59
C ALA A 64 -10.17 -51.83 34.41
N LEU A 65 -11.09 -50.88 34.52
CA LEU A 65 -12.12 -50.65 33.51
C LEU A 65 -11.64 -49.59 32.53
N SER A 66 -11.69 -49.92 31.24
CA SER A 66 -11.49 -48.97 30.16
C SER A 66 -12.66 -47.96 30.09
N ASN A 67 -12.49 -46.88 29.34
CA ASN A 67 -13.62 -46.02 29.02
C ASN A 67 -14.74 -46.81 28.32
N GLY A 68 -16.00 -46.51 28.66
CA GLY A 68 -17.14 -47.24 28.11
C GLY A 68 -18.35 -47.30 29.03
N ASN A 69 -19.38 -47.98 28.52
CA ASN A 69 -20.67 -48.13 29.18
C ASN A 69 -20.82 -49.52 29.80
N TYR A 70 -21.08 -49.53 31.09
CA TYR A 70 -21.16 -50.73 31.92
C TYR A 70 -22.58 -50.89 32.48
N GLN A 71 -23.25 -51.98 32.12
CA GLN A 71 -24.61 -52.24 32.58
C GLN A 71 -24.60 -53.04 33.89
N VAL A 72 -24.99 -52.38 34.97
CA VAL A 72 -24.97 -52.95 36.32
C VAL A 72 -26.18 -53.85 36.55
N VAL A 73 -25.93 -55.08 37.03
CA VAL A 73 -26.97 -56.01 37.50
C VAL A 73 -26.49 -56.67 38.79
N VAL A 74 -27.38 -56.79 39.78
CA VAL A 74 -27.13 -57.50 41.04
C VAL A 74 -28.11 -58.65 41.16
N MET A 75 -27.63 -59.84 41.45
CA MET A 75 -28.45 -61.05 41.59
C MET A 75 -28.24 -61.67 42.97
N ASN A 76 -29.29 -62.20 43.59
CA ASN A 76 -29.16 -63.03 44.79
C ASN A 76 -29.10 -64.53 44.45
N SER A 77 -28.84 -65.37 45.45
CA SER A 77 -28.80 -66.83 45.31
C SER A 77 -30.12 -67.49 44.91
N ASN A 78 -31.22 -66.74 44.81
CA ASN A 78 -32.53 -67.21 44.35
C ASN A 78 -32.85 -66.72 42.92
N ASP A 79 -31.84 -66.36 42.14
CA ASP A 79 -31.93 -65.90 40.75
C ASP A 79 -32.82 -64.65 40.56
N CYS A 80 -32.99 -63.84 41.62
CA CYS A 80 -33.70 -62.57 41.51
C CYS A 80 -32.71 -61.45 41.21
N GLU A 81 -32.86 -60.84 40.04
CA GLU A 81 -31.99 -59.76 39.58
C GLU A 81 -32.58 -58.36 39.84
N THR A 82 -31.71 -57.37 40.09
CA THR A 82 -32.03 -55.95 40.08
C THR A 82 -31.04 -55.22 39.19
N SER A 83 -31.56 -54.45 38.22
CA SER A 83 -30.73 -53.63 37.32
C SER A 83 -30.40 -52.29 37.98
N GLY A 84 -29.13 -51.92 37.97
CA GLY A 84 -28.60 -50.63 38.42
C GLY A 84 -28.49 -49.57 37.33
N GLY A 85 -28.89 -49.89 36.10
CA GLY A 85 -28.74 -49.00 34.94
C GLY A 85 -27.35 -49.07 34.30
N ILE A 86 -27.08 -48.12 33.40
CA ILE A 86 -25.80 -48.00 32.68
C ILE A 86 -24.93 -46.97 33.40
N ILE A 87 -23.69 -47.35 33.68
CA ILE A 87 -22.64 -46.51 34.25
C ILE A 87 -21.59 -46.26 33.19
N GLU A 88 -21.32 -44.99 32.90
CA GLU A 88 -20.31 -44.59 31.93
C GLU A 88 -18.99 -44.28 32.63
N ILE A 89 -17.90 -44.92 32.21
CA ILE A 89 -16.52 -44.55 32.55
C ILE A 89 -16.01 -43.66 31.40
N LEU A 90 -15.57 -42.44 31.71
CA LEU A 90 -15.07 -41.47 30.73
C LEU A 90 -13.54 -41.37 30.79
N SER A 91 -12.92 -41.04 29.65
CA SER A 91 -11.53 -40.60 29.54
C SER A 91 -11.38 -39.08 29.35
N GLU A 92 -12.51 -38.37 29.25
CA GLU A 92 -12.59 -36.99 28.74
C GLU A 92 -12.13 -35.91 29.74
N ASP A 93 -12.05 -36.22 31.03
CA ASP A 93 -11.64 -35.25 32.07
C ASP A 93 -10.16 -34.78 31.92
N PHE A 94 -9.40 -35.34 30.97
CA PHE A 94 -7.97 -35.05 30.78
C PHE A 94 -7.59 -34.57 29.36
N ILE A 95 -8.56 -34.25 28.49
CA ILE A 95 -8.23 -33.59 27.22
C ILE A 95 -7.62 -32.21 27.52
N PRO A 96 -6.35 -31.95 27.16
CA PRO A 96 -5.76 -30.66 27.42
C PRO A 96 -6.49 -29.57 26.60
N PRO A 97 -6.47 -28.30 27.05
CA PRO A 97 -6.92 -27.21 26.20
C PRO A 97 -6.12 -27.17 24.90
N ALA A 98 -6.73 -26.64 23.83
CA ALA A 98 -6.00 -26.37 22.59
C ALA A 98 -4.76 -25.50 22.91
N PRO A 99 -3.61 -25.75 22.26
CA PRO A 99 -2.45 -24.88 22.41
C PRO A 99 -2.73 -23.49 21.85
N ILE A 100 -1.91 -22.52 22.24
CA ILE A 100 -1.96 -21.16 21.71
C ILE A 100 -1.02 -21.08 20.51
N ALA A 101 -1.56 -21.05 19.29
CA ALA A 101 -0.79 -20.81 18.08
C ALA A 101 -0.34 -19.35 17.98
N GLY A 102 0.73 -19.12 17.22
CA GLY A 102 1.23 -17.79 16.86
C GLY A 102 0.24 -17.01 15.98
N LYS A 103 0.65 -15.80 15.58
CA LYS A 103 -0.17 -14.98 14.69
C LYS A 103 0.00 -15.42 13.23
N ASP A 104 -1.06 -15.20 12.45
CA ASP A 104 -0.98 -15.25 11.00
C ASP A 104 0.12 -14.31 10.48
N THR A 105 0.76 -14.74 9.40
CA THR A 105 1.85 -14.00 8.76
C THR A 105 1.62 -13.87 7.27
N THR A 106 2.15 -12.79 6.69
CA THR A 106 2.10 -12.55 5.26
C THR A 106 3.51 -12.28 4.77
N TYR A 107 3.90 -12.96 3.69
CA TYR A 107 5.18 -12.84 3.03
C TYR A 107 4.97 -12.58 1.53
N CYS A 108 6.03 -12.14 0.86
CA CYS A 108 6.06 -12.02 -0.58
C CYS A 108 6.71 -13.25 -1.21
N ILE A 109 6.42 -13.50 -2.49
CA ILE A 109 7.00 -14.63 -3.19
C ILE A 109 8.53 -14.58 -3.15
N GLY A 110 9.16 -15.66 -2.66
CA GLY A 110 10.61 -15.75 -2.52
C GLY A 110 11.19 -15.27 -1.20
N ASP A 111 10.39 -14.68 -0.31
CA ASP A 111 10.85 -14.33 1.04
C ASP A 111 11.23 -15.57 1.86
N GLU A 112 12.17 -15.39 2.78
CA GLU A 112 12.48 -16.38 3.80
C GLU A 112 11.38 -16.38 4.88
N ILE A 113 10.57 -17.45 4.88
CA ILE A 113 9.49 -17.64 5.86
C ILE A 113 10.10 -17.99 7.22
N LYS A 114 9.67 -17.29 8.27
CA LYS A 114 10.14 -17.53 9.64
C LYS A 114 9.35 -18.65 10.30
N ASP A 115 9.94 -19.24 11.32
CA ASP A 115 9.30 -20.29 12.11
C ASP A 115 7.97 -19.81 12.68
N LEU A 116 6.99 -20.71 12.62
CA LEU A 116 5.73 -20.61 13.34
C LEU A 116 5.97 -21.06 14.78
N TYR A 117 5.23 -20.46 15.71
CA TYR A 117 5.37 -20.76 17.14
C TYR A 117 4.04 -21.18 17.74
N ALA A 118 4.11 -22.01 18.77
CA ALA A 118 2.97 -22.38 19.59
C ALA A 118 3.38 -22.55 21.06
N ILE A 119 2.44 -22.32 21.96
CA ILE A 119 2.62 -22.48 23.40
C ILE A 119 1.65 -23.55 23.89
N ALA A 120 2.19 -24.56 24.56
CA ALA A 120 1.40 -25.57 25.26
C ALA A 120 0.62 -24.92 26.42
N SER A 121 -0.69 -25.12 26.44
CA SER A 121 -1.60 -24.62 27.46
C SER A 121 -1.49 -25.40 28.77
N SER A 122 -1.11 -26.68 28.71
CA SER A 122 -0.94 -27.57 29.87
C SER A 122 0.50 -28.09 30.05
N GLY A 123 1.45 -27.65 29.21
CA GLY A 123 2.84 -28.12 29.24
C GLY A 123 3.06 -29.49 28.58
N GLY A 124 2.07 -29.98 27.81
CA GLY A 124 2.15 -31.20 27.02
C GLY A 124 3.03 -31.08 25.78
N THR A 125 3.05 -32.15 24.99
CA THR A 125 3.84 -32.22 23.73
C THR A 125 3.05 -31.58 22.60
N LEU A 126 3.66 -30.62 21.90
CA LEU A 126 3.06 -29.98 20.73
C LEU A 126 3.34 -30.78 19.46
N THR A 127 2.31 -31.01 18.65
CA THR A 127 2.40 -31.66 17.33
C THR A 127 1.79 -30.76 16.26
N TRP A 128 2.52 -30.57 15.17
CA TRP A 128 2.11 -29.76 14.03
C TRP A 128 1.59 -30.65 12.89
N TYR A 129 0.55 -30.18 12.21
CA TYR A 129 -0.14 -30.88 11.12
C TYR A 129 -0.34 -29.97 9.91
N SER A 130 -0.33 -30.57 8.72
CA SER A 130 -0.60 -29.88 7.45
C SER A 130 -2.06 -29.96 6.99
N ASP A 131 -2.92 -30.67 7.74
CA ASP A 131 -4.32 -30.86 7.40
C ASP A 131 -5.23 -30.69 8.63
N PRO A 132 -6.45 -30.15 8.45
CA PRO A 132 -7.40 -29.96 9.55
C PRO A 132 -7.92 -31.28 10.14
N GLY A 133 -7.72 -32.40 9.46
CA GLY A 133 -8.08 -33.74 9.94
C GLY A 133 -7.04 -34.35 10.87
N LEU A 134 -5.91 -33.66 11.10
CA LEU A 134 -4.81 -34.10 11.97
C LEU A 134 -4.21 -35.45 11.53
N THR A 135 -4.23 -35.73 10.23
CA THR A 135 -3.78 -37.01 9.67
C THR A 135 -2.30 -37.02 9.28
N THR A 136 -1.73 -35.85 8.99
CA THR A 136 -0.37 -35.68 8.49
C THR A 136 0.44 -34.82 9.46
N ALA A 137 1.12 -35.47 10.41
CA ALA A 137 2.04 -34.80 11.31
C ALA A 137 3.32 -34.37 10.56
N ILE A 138 3.70 -33.11 10.70
CA ILE A 138 4.82 -32.47 9.99
C ILE A 138 5.92 -31.94 10.92
N GLY A 139 5.69 -31.96 12.23
CA GLY A 139 6.69 -31.53 13.20
C GLY A 139 6.21 -31.64 14.63
N THR A 140 7.13 -31.45 15.58
CA THR A 140 6.86 -31.44 17.01
C THR A 140 7.63 -30.32 17.69
N GLY A 141 7.09 -29.80 18.78
CA GLY A 141 7.73 -28.77 19.60
C GLY A 141 7.14 -27.37 19.44
N ALA A 142 7.71 -26.41 20.16
CA ALA A 142 7.19 -25.05 20.25
C ALA A 142 7.40 -24.19 18.99
N SER A 143 8.24 -24.65 18.05
CA SER A 143 8.50 -23.97 16.79
C SER A 143 8.48 -24.95 15.61
N PHE A 144 8.00 -24.48 14.47
CA PHE A 144 7.93 -25.24 13.22
C PHE A 144 8.31 -24.35 12.04
N ASN A 145 9.30 -24.78 11.23
CA ASN A 145 9.68 -24.10 10.01
C ASN A 145 8.88 -24.68 8.83
N PRO A 146 8.00 -23.90 8.18
CA PRO A 146 7.18 -24.39 7.06
C PRO A 146 7.96 -24.56 5.75
N GLY A 147 9.22 -24.14 5.69
CA GLY A 147 10.03 -24.11 4.49
C GLY A 147 9.59 -23.01 3.52
N SER A 148 9.73 -23.26 2.22
CA SER A 148 9.29 -22.33 1.17
C SER A 148 7.86 -22.63 0.76
N LEU A 149 7.04 -21.58 0.68
CA LEU A 149 5.65 -21.66 0.23
C LEU A 149 5.43 -20.77 -1.00
N SER A 150 4.47 -21.15 -1.85
CA SER A 150 4.10 -20.40 -3.05
C SER A 150 2.65 -19.89 -3.03
N ALA A 151 1.89 -20.24 -2.00
CA ALA A 151 0.49 -19.88 -1.84
C ALA A 151 0.09 -19.89 -0.36
N LYS A 152 -1.09 -19.34 -0.06
CA LYS A 152 -1.67 -19.38 1.28
C LYS A 152 -1.77 -20.83 1.78
N THR A 153 -1.20 -21.09 2.94
CA THR A 153 -1.16 -22.41 3.58
C THR A 153 -1.53 -22.30 5.05
N SER A 154 -2.38 -23.23 5.51
CA SER A 154 -2.78 -23.35 6.91
C SER A 154 -2.02 -24.47 7.58
N PHE A 155 -1.62 -24.24 8.84
CA PHE A 155 -0.99 -25.23 9.70
C PHE A 155 -1.79 -25.34 10.99
N TYR A 156 -1.85 -26.56 11.53
CA TYR A 156 -2.64 -26.87 12.72
C TYR A 156 -1.71 -27.41 13.80
N VAL A 157 -1.91 -27.01 15.04
CA VAL A 157 -1.10 -27.48 16.16
C VAL A 157 -1.99 -27.99 17.28
N THR A 158 -1.68 -29.18 17.79
CA THR A 158 -2.34 -29.80 18.96
C THR A 158 -1.36 -29.90 20.11
N GLU A 159 -1.88 -30.20 21.29
CA GLU A 159 -1.12 -30.53 22.47
C GLU A 159 -1.55 -31.91 22.98
N THR A 160 -0.59 -32.78 23.27
CA THR A 160 -0.84 -34.08 23.90
C THR A 160 -0.34 -34.07 25.34
N SER A 161 -1.25 -34.34 26.28
CA SER A 161 -0.96 -34.46 27.71
C SER A 161 -1.73 -35.65 28.28
N ASN A 162 -1.09 -36.46 29.13
CA ASN A 162 -1.69 -37.69 29.68
C ASN A 162 -2.30 -38.63 28.62
N GLY A 163 -1.66 -38.74 27.45
CA GLY A 163 -2.14 -39.56 26.33
C GLY A 163 -3.36 -39.01 25.59
N CYS A 164 -3.91 -37.86 26.03
CA CYS A 164 -5.04 -37.19 25.41
C CYS A 164 -4.54 -36.06 24.50
N GLU A 165 -4.96 -36.06 23.24
CA GLU A 165 -4.69 -34.98 22.29
C GLU A 165 -5.80 -33.93 22.32
N SER A 166 -5.43 -32.65 22.36
CA SER A 166 -6.37 -31.53 22.35
C SER A 166 -6.96 -31.25 20.97
N LEU A 167 -7.98 -30.38 20.94
CA LEU A 167 -8.38 -29.72 19.70
C LEU A 167 -7.22 -28.89 19.13
N SER A 168 -7.14 -28.80 17.81
CA SER A 168 -6.09 -28.03 17.14
C SER A 168 -6.38 -26.53 17.16
N ASN A 169 -5.31 -25.73 17.11
CA ASN A 169 -5.35 -24.31 16.78
C ASN A 169 -4.72 -24.08 15.39
N GLU A 170 -5.28 -23.15 14.61
CA GLU A 170 -4.84 -22.86 13.24
C GLU A 170 -3.96 -21.61 13.20
N VAL A 171 -2.91 -21.65 12.39
CA VAL A 171 -2.13 -20.48 11.98
C VAL A 171 -1.92 -20.52 10.47
N THR A 172 -2.01 -19.36 9.83
CA THR A 172 -1.91 -19.24 8.38
C THR A 172 -0.68 -18.44 7.95
N VAL A 173 -0.07 -18.89 6.86
CA VAL A 173 0.98 -18.18 6.15
C VAL A 173 0.46 -17.83 4.77
N GLU A 174 0.32 -16.54 4.50
CA GLU A 174 -0.11 -16.02 3.20
C GLU A 174 1.10 -15.59 2.36
N ILE A 175 1.14 -16.03 1.10
CA ILE A 175 2.17 -15.62 0.14
C ILE A 175 1.53 -14.70 -0.91
N ARG A 176 1.94 -13.44 -0.93
CA ARG A 176 1.54 -12.46 -1.94
C ARG A 176 2.31 -12.68 -3.23
N ASN A 177 1.57 -12.91 -4.31
CA ASN A 177 2.10 -13.13 -5.66
C ASN A 177 1.24 -12.42 -6.73
N THR A 178 0.52 -11.38 -6.33
CA THR A 178 -0.20 -10.52 -7.28
C THR A 178 0.78 -9.52 -7.87
N PRO A 179 0.80 -9.32 -9.20
CA PRO A 179 1.58 -8.25 -9.79
C PRO A 179 1.10 -6.88 -9.29
N PRO A 180 1.97 -5.86 -9.32
CA PRO A 180 1.58 -4.49 -9.00
C PRO A 180 0.55 -3.96 -10.00
N TYR A 181 -0.12 -2.86 -9.65
CA TYR A 181 -1.15 -2.26 -10.49
C TYR A 181 -0.54 -1.53 -11.69
N GLU A 182 -0.93 -1.93 -12.90
CA GLU A 182 -0.28 -1.50 -14.15
C GLU A 182 -0.91 -0.25 -14.81
N ASP A 183 -2.12 0.12 -14.41
CA ASP A 183 -2.89 1.16 -15.13
C ASP A 183 -2.80 2.56 -14.49
N GLU A 184 -1.96 2.73 -13.46
CA GLU A 184 -1.76 4.06 -12.86
C GLU A 184 -1.04 4.99 -13.83
N LYS A 185 -1.51 6.24 -13.92
CA LYS A 185 -1.02 7.19 -14.91
C LYS A 185 -0.93 8.60 -14.37
N ILE A 186 -0.05 9.39 -14.97
CA ILE A 186 0.01 10.83 -14.73
C ILE A 186 -1.31 11.45 -15.20
N CYS A 187 -1.87 12.35 -14.39
CA CYS A 187 -3.02 13.15 -14.77
C CYS A 187 -2.54 14.37 -15.57
N MET A 188 -1.55 15.10 -15.04
CA MET A 188 -0.95 16.24 -15.73
C MET A 188 0.47 16.54 -15.27
N VAL A 189 1.17 17.31 -16.10
CA VAL A 189 2.45 17.96 -15.77
C VAL A 189 2.25 19.45 -15.99
N THR A 190 2.58 20.28 -15.01
CA THR A 190 2.43 21.73 -15.05
C THR A 190 3.65 22.40 -14.42
N ILE A 191 3.61 23.72 -14.21
CA ILE A 191 4.65 24.46 -13.52
C ILE A 191 4.18 24.86 -12.12
N ASP A 192 5.00 24.61 -11.10
CA ASP A 192 4.83 25.26 -9.80
C ASP A 192 5.24 26.74 -9.90
N LEU A 193 4.26 27.64 -9.81
CA LEU A 193 4.45 29.09 -9.92
C LEU A 193 5.41 29.68 -8.87
N ASN A 194 5.62 29.00 -7.74
CA ASN A 194 6.54 29.47 -6.71
C ASN A 194 8.01 29.24 -7.07
N THR A 195 8.29 28.19 -7.84
CA THR A 195 9.67 27.75 -8.11
C THR A 195 10.04 27.72 -9.58
N GLY A 196 9.06 27.82 -10.48
CA GLY A 196 9.26 27.66 -11.92
C GLY A 196 9.62 26.24 -12.34
N LYS A 197 9.44 25.24 -11.47
CA LYS A 197 9.79 23.83 -11.73
C LYS A 197 8.59 23.02 -12.20
N ASN A 198 8.86 21.94 -12.92
CA ASN A 198 7.84 20.99 -13.34
C ASN A 198 7.20 20.33 -12.11
N LEU A 199 5.87 20.26 -12.13
CA LEU A 199 5.02 19.64 -11.12
C LEU A 199 4.23 18.51 -11.79
N ILE A 200 4.47 17.28 -11.34
CA ILE A 200 3.87 16.06 -11.85
C ILE A 200 2.73 15.70 -10.91
N ILE A 201 1.53 15.48 -11.44
CA ILE A 201 0.31 15.28 -10.65
C ILE A 201 -0.42 14.04 -11.19
N TRP A 202 -0.88 13.19 -10.30
CA TRP A 202 -1.70 12.03 -10.64
C TRP A 202 -2.87 11.87 -9.66
N GLU A 203 -3.86 11.08 -10.07
CA GLU A 203 -4.94 10.64 -9.21
C GLU A 203 -4.65 9.18 -8.80
N LYS A 204 -5.00 8.81 -7.58
CA LYS A 204 -4.69 7.48 -7.05
C LYS A 204 -5.84 6.52 -7.31
N THR A 205 -5.50 5.30 -7.67
CA THR A 205 -6.49 4.22 -7.71
C THR A 205 -6.60 3.55 -6.33
N PRO A 206 -7.79 3.57 -5.66
CA PRO A 206 -7.95 2.95 -4.35
C PRO A 206 -8.01 1.42 -4.43
N GLU A 207 -7.65 0.76 -3.33
CA GLU A 207 -7.83 -0.70 -3.12
C GLU A 207 -7.07 -1.63 -4.08
N VAL A 208 -6.07 -1.12 -4.81
CA VAL A 208 -5.24 -1.92 -5.75
C VAL A 208 -3.89 -2.36 -5.17
N GLY A 209 -3.65 -2.14 -3.88
CA GLY A 209 -2.45 -2.65 -3.19
C GLY A 209 -1.16 -1.83 -3.39
N THR A 210 -1.23 -0.65 -4.01
CA THR A 210 -0.10 0.28 -4.15
C THR A 210 0.39 0.78 -2.79
N GLN A 211 1.68 0.59 -2.51
CA GLN A 211 2.34 1.10 -1.31
C GLN A 211 2.94 2.49 -1.53
N TYR A 212 3.58 2.70 -2.68
CA TYR A 212 4.14 3.99 -3.09
C TYR A 212 4.25 4.09 -4.61
N PHE A 213 4.55 5.30 -5.08
CA PHE A 213 4.73 5.61 -6.49
C PHE A 213 6.16 6.04 -6.75
N ASN A 214 6.74 5.61 -7.87
CA ASN A 214 8.00 6.14 -8.37
C ASN A 214 7.73 7.07 -9.55
N ILE A 215 8.41 8.22 -9.57
CA ILE A 215 8.29 9.22 -10.62
C ILE A 215 9.62 9.25 -11.36
N TYR A 216 9.53 9.14 -12.69
CA TYR A 216 10.69 9.11 -13.56
C TYR A 216 10.70 10.32 -14.50
N ARG A 217 11.90 10.78 -14.84
CA ARG A 217 12.16 11.71 -15.93
C ARG A 217 13.13 11.07 -16.91
N GLU A 218 12.76 10.99 -18.20
CA GLU A 218 13.60 10.39 -19.25
C GLU A 218 14.11 8.98 -18.85
N GLY A 219 13.26 8.19 -18.17
CA GLY A 219 13.61 6.86 -17.65
C GLY A 219 14.47 6.83 -16.38
N SER A 220 14.86 7.98 -15.81
CA SER A 220 15.61 8.06 -14.55
C SER A 220 14.70 8.39 -13.37
N LEU A 221 14.82 7.66 -12.26
CA LEU A 221 14.06 7.92 -11.03
C LEU A 221 14.40 9.30 -10.46
N ILE A 222 13.39 10.14 -10.25
CA ILE A 222 13.55 11.49 -9.69
C ILE A 222 12.89 11.67 -8.31
N GLY A 223 12.01 10.76 -7.92
CA GLY A 223 11.36 10.81 -6.62
C GLY A 223 10.44 9.63 -6.37
N THR A 224 10.16 9.41 -5.09
CA THR A 224 9.23 8.41 -4.60
C THR A 224 8.19 9.12 -3.74
N ASN A 225 6.94 8.67 -3.77
CA ASN A 225 5.87 9.27 -2.99
C ASN A 225 5.00 8.17 -2.38
N ALA A 226 4.88 8.14 -1.05
CA ALA A 226 4.11 7.09 -0.38
C ALA A 226 2.62 7.22 -0.70
N TYR A 227 1.87 6.11 -0.67
CA TYR A 227 0.45 6.12 -1.04
C TYR A 227 -0.40 7.09 -0.20
N HIS A 228 -0.02 7.34 1.06
CA HIS A 228 -0.72 8.28 1.95
C HIS A 228 -0.33 9.75 1.72
N GLU A 229 0.82 10.00 1.07
CA GLU A 229 1.27 11.35 0.74
C GLU A 229 0.48 11.93 -0.43
N LEU A 230 0.49 13.26 -0.58
CA LEU A 230 -0.25 13.93 -1.64
C LEU A 230 0.29 13.51 -3.02
N SER A 231 -0.56 13.08 -3.96
CA SER A 231 -0.17 12.57 -5.29
C SER A 231 0.32 13.66 -6.27
N LEU A 232 1.35 14.39 -5.83
CA LEU A 232 2.06 15.37 -6.64
C LEU A 232 3.54 15.40 -6.25
N VAL A 233 4.41 15.54 -7.24
CA VAL A 233 5.87 15.64 -7.05
C VAL A 233 6.43 16.78 -7.90
N LYS A 234 7.32 17.56 -7.31
CA LYS A 234 8.07 18.60 -7.99
C LYS A 234 9.42 18.09 -8.43
N ASP A 235 9.74 18.25 -9.71
CA ASP A 235 11.08 17.98 -10.21
C ASP A 235 11.98 19.19 -9.94
N THR A 236 12.75 19.11 -8.85
CA THR A 236 13.64 20.20 -8.42
C THR A 236 14.88 20.35 -9.30
N VAL A 237 15.19 19.34 -10.12
CA VAL A 237 16.42 19.29 -10.93
C VAL A 237 16.17 19.76 -12.36
N ALA A 238 15.00 19.44 -12.94
CA ALA A 238 14.71 19.84 -14.32
C ALA A 238 14.68 21.36 -14.45
N ASP A 239 15.14 21.84 -15.60
CA ASP A 239 14.97 23.23 -15.99
C ASP A 239 13.99 23.30 -17.17
N PRO A 240 12.72 23.64 -16.92
CA PRO A 240 11.71 23.68 -17.97
C PRO A 240 11.90 24.85 -18.93
N GLU A 241 12.72 25.85 -18.60
CA GLU A 241 12.95 27.01 -19.47
C GLU A 241 13.83 26.68 -20.67
N ILE A 242 14.61 25.59 -20.61
CA ILE A 242 15.50 25.18 -21.71
C ILE A 242 14.86 24.19 -22.69
N ARG A 243 13.98 23.29 -22.19
CA ARG A 243 13.28 22.28 -22.99
C ARG A 243 12.19 21.56 -22.18
N PRO A 244 11.22 20.91 -22.84
CA PRO A 244 10.32 19.98 -22.18
C PRO A 244 11.01 18.62 -21.92
N TYR A 245 10.56 17.90 -20.88
CA TYR A 245 11.05 16.57 -20.51
C TYR A 245 9.92 15.55 -20.50
N LEU A 246 10.25 14.27 -20.71
CA LEU A 246 9.30 13.17 -20.58
C LEU A 246 9.20 12.70 -19.12
N TYR A 247 7.98 12.60 -18.60
CA TYR A 247 7.70 12.10 -17.25
C TYR A 247 6.89 10.81 -17.29
N TYR A 248 7.21 9.89 -16.39
CA TYR A 248 6.55 8.60 -16.22
C TYR A 248 6.23 8.34 -14.75
N LEU A 249 5.28 7.44 -14.50
CA LEU A 249 4.87 6.98 -13.19
C LEU A 249 4.91 5.45 -13.16
N THR A 250 5.21 4.87 -12.00
CA THR A 250 4.96 3.45 -11.71
C THR A 250 4.31 3.33 -10.33
N THR A 251 3.68 2.19 -10.08
CA THR A 251 3.26 1.78 -8.74
C THR A 251 4.24 0.75 -8.20
N VAL A 252 4.45 0.79 -6.89
CA VAL A 252 5.18 -0.25 -6.17
C VAL A 252 4.28 -0.83 -5.09
N ASP A 253 4.12 -2.14 -5.08
CA ASP A 253 3.29 -2.85 -4.11
C ASP A 253 4.01 -3.06 -2.75
N SER A 254 3.33 -3.67 -1.80
CA SER A 254 3.90 -3.98 -0.48
C SER A 254 5.06 -4.98 -0.49
N CYS A 255 5.24 -5.68 -1.61
CA CYS A 255 6.30 -6.65 -1.84
C CYS A 255 7.52 -6.05 -2.55
N GLY A 256 7.46 -4.77 -2.92
CA GLY A 256 8.51 -4.11 -3.68
C GLY A 256 8.50 -4.43 -5.18
N ASN A 257 7.44 -5.08 -5.69
CA ASN A 257 7.27 -5.25 -7.13
C ASN A 257 6.84 -3.93 -7.74
N GLU A 258 7.51 -3.53 -8.81
CA GLU A 258 7.24 -2.28 -9.52
C GLU A 258 6.53 -2.57 -10.85
N SER A 259 5.50 -1.78 -11.16
CA SER A 259 4.75 -1.87 -12.41
C SER A 259 5.61 -1.46 -13.61
N ALA A 260 5.10 -1.69 -14.82
CA ALA A 260 5.62 -1.05 -16.01
C ALA A 260 5.49 0.49 -15.90
N LEU A 261 6.34 1.20 -16.65
CA LEU A 261 6.25 2.65 -16.82
C LEU A 261 4.89 3.01 -17.43
N SER A 262 4.20 3.97 -16.84
CA SER A 262 3.00 4.58 -17.43
C SER A 262 3.33 5.22 -18.79
N PRO A 263 2.32 5.48 -19.65
CA PRO A 263 2.48 6.38 -20.79
C PRO A 263 3.13 7.70 -20.36
N TYR A 264 4.13 8.16 -21.11
CA TYR A 264 4.80 9.40 -20.73
C TYR A 264 3.94 10.63 -20.97
N HIS A 265 4.22 11.68 -20.20
CA HIS A 265 3.69 13.02 -20.41
C HIS A 265 4.84 13.99 -20.76
N LYS A 266 4.64 14.79 -21.81
CA LYS A 266 5.55 15.87 -22.21
C LYS A 266 4.83 17.23 -22.14
N PRO A 267 5.26 18.16 -21.27
CA PRO A 267 4.58 19.43 -21.08
C PRO A 267 4.70 20.37 -22.28
N LEU A 268 3.84 21.40 -22.31
CA LEU A 268 3.90 22.50 -23.27
C LEU A 268 5.25 23.22 -23.16
N PHE A 269 5.75 23.72 -24.29
CA PHE A 269 6.98 24.52 -24.33
C PHE A 269 6.78 25.73 -25.25
N LEU A 270 6.82 26.92 -24.68
CA LEU A 270 6.67 28.21 -25.33
C LEU A 270 8.01 28.77 -25.78
N GLN A 271 8.03 29.36 -26.97
CA GLN A 271 9.16 30.05 -27.57
C GLN A 271 8.72 31.37 -28.20
N TYR A 272 9.52 32.40 -27.95
CA TYR A 272 9.54 33.63 -28.72
C TYR A 272 10.12 33.39 -30.12
N ILE A 273 9.48 33.96 -31.13
CA ILE A 273 9.92 33.87 -32.54
C ILE A 273 10.50 35.20 -33.03
N SER A 274 9.72 36.27 -33.02
CA SER A 274 10.12 37.57 -33.57
C SER A 274 9.19 38.72 -33.15
N SER A 275 9.67 39.97 -33.24
CA SER A 275 8.90 41.19 -32.91
C SER A 275 8.72 42.17 -34.07
N GLN A 276 8.76 41.73 -35.34
CA GLN A 276 8.73 42.65 -36.50
C GLN A 276 7.37 43.36 -36.66
N ASP A 277 6.25 42.66 -36.46
CA ASP A 277 4.87 43.19 -36.60
C ASP A 277 3.97 42.77 -35.41
N GLY A 278 4.55 42.80 -34.21
CA GLY A 278 3.96 42.23 -32.99
C GLY A 278 4.82 41.10 -32.43
N VAL A 279 4.62 40.74 -31.16
CA VAL A 279 5.39 39.67 -30.51
C VAL A 279 4.81 38.33 -30.95
N ASN A 280 5.58 37.59 -31.76
CA ASN A 280 5.19 36.29 -32.27
C ASN A 280 5.64 35.19 -31.31
N LEU A 281 4.69 34.39 -30.88
CA LEU A 281 4.85 33.28 -29.94
C LEU A 281 4.50 31.98 -30.64
N ARG A 282 5.22 30.91 -30.29
CA ARG A 282 4.93 29.55 -30.72
C ARG A 282 5.10 28.59 -29.56
N TRP A 283 4.27 27.57 -29.44
CA TRP A 283 4.45 26.52 -28.45
C TRP A 283 4.37 25.12 -29.05
N SER A 284 5.04 24.16 -28.42
CA SER A 284 4.83 22.74 -28.72
C SER A 284 3.60 22.23 -27.98
N ASN A 285 2.79 21.40 -28.65
CA ASN A 285 1.66 20.71 -28.02
C ASN A 285 2.10 19.78 -26.88
N TYR A 286 1.21 19.62 -25.90
CA TYR A 286 1.37 18.62 -24.85
C TYR A 286 1.18 17.23 -25.49
N VAL A 287 2.05 16.29 -25.12
CA VAL A 287 2.02 14.93 -25.68
C VAL A 287 1.83 13.92 -24.56
N ILE A 288 0.91 12.98 -24.75
CA ILE A 288 0.84 11.73 -24.00
C ILE A 288 1.19 10.59 -24.96
N GLU A 289 2.00 9.63 -24.53
CA GLU A 289 2.40 8.50 -25.40
C GLU A 289 1.21 7.73 -25.99
N SER A 290 0.15 7.55 -25.19
CA SER A 290 -1.06 6.84 -25.58
C SER A 290 -2.00 7.63 -26.50
N GLY A 291 -1.77 8.94 -26.71
CA GLY A 291 -2.61 9.77 -27.58
C GLY A 291 -2.61 11.27 -27.24
N ASN A 292 -3.50 12.03 -27.88
CA ASN A 292 -3.59 13.48 -27.68
C ASN A 292 -4.34 13.82 -26.38
N VAL A 293 -3.86 14.84 -25.68
CA VAL A 293 -4.58 15.46 -24.55
C VAL A 293 -5.86 16.12 -25.04
N THR A 294 -6.94 15.96 -24.28
CA THR A 294 -8.16 16.75 -24.43
C THR A 294 -8.05 18.03 -23.61
N PHE A 295 -7.34 19.02 -24.14
CA PHE A 295 -7.55 20.38 -23.69
C PHE A 295 -8.84 20.92 -24.31
N GLU A 296 -9.62 21.70 -23.56
CA GLU A 296 -10.75 22.44 -24.09
C GLU A 296 -10.26 23.56 -25.00
N ASN A 297 -9.26 24.31 -24.53
CA ASN A 297 -8.63 25.40 -25.24
C ASN A 297 -7.23 25.70 -24.66
N TYR A 298 -6.49 26.53 -25.38
CA TYR A 298 -5.33 27.23 -24.84
C TYR A 298 -5.73 28.62 -24.30
N ALA A 299 -4.95 29.10 -23.33
CA ALA A 299 -4.98 30.47 -22.85
C ALA A 299 -3.54 31.01 -22.75
N ILE A 300 -3.34 32.29 -23.09
CA ILE A 300 -2.08 32.99 -22.95
C ILE A 300 -2.20 33.94 -21.76
N TYR A 301 -1.24 33.82 -20.85
CA TYR A 301 -1.05 34.73 -19.74
C TYR A 301 0.08 35.69 -20.07
N ARG A 302 -0.11 36.98 -19.78
CA ARG A 302 0.85 38.05 -20.02
C ARG A 302 1.04 38.90 -18.77
N GLY A 303 2.28 39.32 -18.48
CA GLY A 303 2.61 40.15 -17.32
C GLY A 303 3.79 41.08 -17.58
N GLY A 304 3.82 42.22 -16.89
CA GLY A 304 4.97 43.15 -16.94
C GLY A 304 6.15 42.70 -16.07
N ASP A 305 5.91 41.74 -15.18
CA ASP A 305 6.92 41.03 -14.40
C ASP A 305 6.66 39.51 -14.51
N SER A 306 7.66 38.71 -14.13
CA SER A 306 7.66 37.26 -14.32
C SER A 306 6.79 36.49 -13.32
N ILE A 307 6.18 37.17 -12.34
CA ILE A 307 5.44 36.55 -11.24
C ILE A 307 3.93 36.79 -11.44
N ASN A 308 3.57 38.03 -11.78
CA ASN A 308 2.19 38.48 -11.89
C ASN A 308 1.75 38.51 -13.35
N LEU A 309 1.37 37.35 -13.87
CA LEU A 309 0.76 37.22 -15.19
C LEU A 309 -0.76 37.14 -15.05
N SER A 310 -1.49 37.84 -15.92
CA SER A 310 -2.94 37.78 -16.04
C SER A 310 -3.36 37.17 -17.37
N PRO A 311 -4.57 36.58 -17.47
CA PRO A 311 -5.12 36.16 -18.76
C PRO A 311 -5.08 37.33 -19.76
N PHE A 312 -4.58 37.04 -20.96
CA PHE A 312 -4.44 38.01 -22.05
C PHE A 312 -5.20 37.58 -23.30
N ALA A 313 -5.12 36.30 -23.64
CA ALA A 313 -5.94 35.69 -24.68
C ALA A 313 -6.48 34.35 -24.17
N GLU A 314 -7.76 34.10 -24.35
CA GLU A 314 -8.46 32.91 -23.85
C GLU A 314 -9.22 32.24 -25.00
N ASN A 315 -9.65 31.00 -24.80
CA ASN A 315 -10.43 30.23 -25.79
C ASN A 315 -9.70 30.03 -27.13
N ILE A 316 -8.37 29.95 -27.13
CA ILE A 316 -7.59 29.65 -28.33
C ILE A 316 -7.82 28.18 -28.70
N PRO A 317 -8.28 27.87 -29.92
CA PRO A 317 -8.48 26.48 -30.34
C PRO A 317 -7.22 25.63 -30.21
N THR A 318 -7.36 24.37 -29.80
CA THR A 318 -6.24 23.43 -29.60
C THR A 318 -5.48 23.05 -30.88
N ALA A 319 -6.04 23.35 -32.04
CA ALA A 319 -5.38 23.21 -33.34
C ALA A 319 -4.34 24.32 -33.61
N ILE A 320 -4.30 25.37 -32.79
CA ILE A 320 -3.39 26.51 -32.94
C ILE A 320 -2.21 26.35 -31.99
N ASP A 321 -1.01 26.52 -32.53
CA ASP A 321 0.27 26.45 -31.81
C ASP A 321 1.06 27.78 -31.88
N VAL A 322 0.45 28.84 -32.41
CA VAL A 322 1.06 30.16 -32.63
C VAL A 322 0.14 31.30 -32.24
N TYR A 323 0.70 32.42 -31.80
CA TYR A 323 -0.05 33.63 -31.49
C TYR A 323 0.80 34.88 -31.70
N THR A 324 0.20 35.96 -32.19
CA THR A 324 0.86 37.25 -32.34
C THR A 324 0.22 38.28 -31.41
N ASP A 325 0.97 38.75 -30.42
CA ASP A 325 0.58 39.89 -29.58
C ASP A 325 0.84 41.20 -30.36
N ILE A 326 -0.25 41.77 -30.85
CA ILE A 326 -0.28 43.01 -31.64
C ILE A 326 -0.42 44.29 -30.78
N ASP A 327 -0.39 44.16 -29.46
CA ASP A 327 -0.39 45.32 -28.57
C ASP A 327 0.88 46.14 -28.81
N ALA A 328 0.73 47.39 -29.26
CA ALA A 328 1.85 48.27 -29.56
C ALA A 328 2.79 48.45 -28.36
N THR A 329 2.27 48.36 -27.12
CA THR A 329 3.10 48.46 -25.92
C THR A 329 4.06 47.28 -25.79
N ALA A 330 3.71 46.10 -26.30
CA ALA A 330 4.55 44.90 -26.29
C ALA A 330 5.77 44.99 -27.22
N LEU A 331 5.85 46.01 -28.08
CA LEU A 331 7.04 46.34 -28.87
C LEU A 331 7.97 47.33 -28.15
N THR A 332 7.49 47.99 -27.10
CA THR A 332 8.23 49.04 -26.37
C THR A 332 8.52 48.71 -24.92
N LYS A 333 7.85 47.69 -24.35
CA LYS A 333 7.97 47.27 -22.96
C LYS A 333 8.14 45.76 -22.87
N ARG A 334 9.03 45.31 -21.99
CA ARG A 334 9.22 43.88 -21.72
C ARG A 334 7.96 43.27 -21.10
N TYR A 335 7.50 42.17 -21.68
CA TYR A 335 6.40 41.35 -21.18
C TYR A 335 6.84 39.89 -21.10
N TYR A 336 6.33 39.20 -20.08
CA TYR A 336 6.48 37.77 -19.86
C TYR A 336 5.20 37.07 -20.27
N TYR A 337 5.34 35.90 -20.87
CA TYR A 337 4.29 35.11 -21.46
C TYR A 337 4.34 33.67 -20.95
N ARG A 338 3.15 33.07 -20.78
CA ARG A 338 2.96 31.63 -20.56
C ARG A 338 1.74 31.15 -21.32
N VAL A 339 1.77 29.92 -21.79
CA VAL A 339 0.62 29.23 -22.39
C VAL A 339 0.09 28.23 -21.38
N ALA A 340 -1.23 28.16 -21.24
CA ALA A 340 -1.92 27.16 -20.44
C ALA A 340 -2.79 26.29 -21.35
N GLY A 341 -2.63 24.98 -21.28
CA GLY A 341 -3.65 24.02 -21.74
C GLY A 341 -4.69 23.84 -20.64
N VAL A 342 -5.95 24.16 -20.94
CA VAL A 342 -7.07 24.02 -20.00
C VAL A 342 -7.65 22.63 -20.14
N LEU A 343 -7.57 21.80 -19.09
CA LEU A 343 -8.12 20.45 -19.11
C LEU A 343 -9.65 20.50 -19.08
N THR A 344 -10.31 19.54 -19.74
CA THR A 344 -11.76 19.33 -19.61
C THR A 344 -12.14 18.84 -18.21
N ASP A 345 -11.31 17.96 -17.65
CA ASP A 345 -11.48 17.38 -16.32
C ASP A 345 -10.26 17.74 -15.46
N PRO A 346 -10.45 18.40 -14.29
CA PRO A 346 -9.34 18.80 -13.44
C PRO A 346 -8.69 17.61 -12.75
N CYS A 347 -7.39 17.70 -12.52
CA CYS A 347 -6.65 16.73 -11.71
C CYS A 347 -6.78 17.05 -10.21
N ASN A 348 -7.17 16.05 -9.41
CA ASN A 348 -7.40 16.19 -7.97
C ASN A 348 -6.47 15.27 -7.18
N PRO A 349 -5.23 15.71 -6.88
CA PRO A 349 -4.35 14.89 -6.09
C PRO A 349 -4.90 14.72 -4.67
N THR A 350 -4.82 13.49 -4.15
CA THR A 350 -5.31 13.14 -2.81
C THR A 350 -4.15 12.80 -1.89
N GLY A 351 -4.33 12.92 -0.59
CA GLY A 351 -3.36 12.54 0.45
C GLY A 351 -3.77 13.06 1.82
N ASP A 352 -2.98 12.76 2.84
CA ASP A 352 -3.29 13.13 4.23
C ASP A 352 -3.29 14.65 4.47
N LYS A 353 -2.56 15.40 3.63
CA LYS A 353 -2.50 16.86 3.69
C LYS A 353 -3.57 17.47 2.79
N LYS A 354 -4.35 18.42 3.35
CA LYS A 354 -5.35 19.21 2.61
C LYS A 354 -4.76 20.31 1.72
N ALA A 355 -3.54 20.75 1.99
CA ALA A 355 -2.90 21.80 1.21
C ALA A 355 -2.38 21.23 -0.12
N GLY A 356 -2.77 21.84 -1.25
CA GLY A 356 -2.33 21.42 -2.58
C GLY A 356 -3.15 20.30 -3.22
N THR A 357 -4.35 19.99 -2.73
CA THR A 357 -5.24 18.96 -3.29
C THR A 357 -5.94 19.36 -4.59
N GLY A 358 -5.54 20.47 -5.22
CA GLY A 358 -6.19 21.00 -6.41
C GLY A 358 -7.55 21.67 -6.12
N PRO A 359 -8.45 21.74 -7.12
CA PRO A 359 -8.31 21.16 -8.46
C PRO A 359 -7.21 21.84 -9.29
N TYR A 360 -6.44 21.05 -10.03
CA TYR A 360 -5.50 21.56 -11.03
C TYR A 360 -6.13 21.48 -12.42
N LEU A 361 -6.40 22.66 -13.00
CA LEU A 361 -7.08 22.78 -14.29
C LEU A 361 -6.13 23.13 -15.45
N HIS A 362 -4.98 23.74 -15.16
CA HIS A 362 -4.11 24.34 -16.18
C HIS A 362 -2.73 23.66 -16.23
N SER A 363 -2.42 23.07 -17.39
CA SER A 363 -1.07 22.64 -17.73
C SER A 363 -0.32 23.84 -18.29
N LEU A 364 0.61 24.40 -17.50
CA LEU A 364 1.37 25.59 -17.86
C LEU A 364 2.62 25.21 -18.65
N SER A 365 2.94 25.97 -19.70
CA SER A 365 4.25 25.96 -20.34
C SER A 365 5.32 26.57 -19.43
N ASN A 366 6.58 26.47 -19.86
CA ASN A 366 7.63 27.36 -19.41
C ASN A 366 7.29 28.84 -19.70
N MET A 367 8.14 29.75 -19.24
CA MET A 367 7.94 31.18 -19.39
C MET A 367 8.89 31.75 -20.44
N ASP A 368 8.38 32.57 -21.34
CA ASP A 368 9.24 33.30 -22.28
C ASP A 368 8.89 34.79 -22.28
N ASP A 369 9.78 35.61 -22.81
CA ASP A 369 9.58 37.05 -22.94
C ASP A 369 9.78 37.52 -24.38
N ASN A 370 9.34 38.74 -24.66
CA ASN A 370 9.47 39.37 -25.97
C ASN A 370 10.90 39.82 -26.33
N LYS A 371 11.92 39.36 -25.58
CA LYS A 371 13.36 39.67 -25.73
C LYS A 371 13.68 41.17 -25.83
N LEU A 372 12.77 42.04 -25.38
CA LEU A 372 13.01 43.47 -25.32
C LEU A 372 14.00 43.78 -24.19
N LYS A 373 15.15 44.31 -24.58
CA LYS A 373 16.18 44.76 -23.64
C LYS A 373 15.79 46.14 -23.12
N THR A 374 15.38 46.21 -21.85
CA THR A 374 14.81 47.42 -21.23
C THR A 374 15.86 48.37 -20.63
N ASN A 375 17.13 47.98 -20.61
CA ASN A 375 18.22 48.80 -20.09
C ASN A 375 19.35 48.90 -21.11
N ILE A 376 19.72 50.14 -21.46
CA ILE A 376 20.87 50.40 -22.32
C ILE A 376 22.16 49.81 -21.73
N ASN A 377 22.29 49.71 -20.41
CA ASN A 377 23.46 49.09 -19.77
C ASN A 377 23.50 47.56 -19.98
N GLU A 378 22.35 46.87 -20.08
CA GLU A 378 22.29 45.44 -20.44
C GLU A 378 22.58 45.22 -21.93
N LEU A 379 22.19 46.19 -22.77
CA LEU A 379 22.50 46.20 -24.20
C LEU A 379 23.99 46.45 -24.46
N LEU A 380 24.59 47.40 -23.75
CA LEU A 380 25.97 47.81 -23.94
C LEU A 380 26.97 46.78 -23.39
N SER A 381 26.66 46.11 -22.27
CA SER A 381 27.57 45.15 -21.64
C SER A 381 27.88 43.93 -22.52
N GLU A 382 26.94 43.48 -23.35
CA GLU A 382 27.14 42.38 -24.31
C GLU A 382 28.19 42.71 -25.39
N TYR A 383 28.32 44.00 -25.72
CA TYR A 383 29.30 44.50 -26.69
C TYR A 383 30.54 45.09 -26.00
N GLY A 384 30.70 44.89 -24.70
CA GLY A 384 31.82 45.47 -23.93
C GLY A 384 31.78 47.01 -23.87
N LEU A 385 30.62 47.61 -24.09
CA LEU A 385 30.39 49.06 -24.01
C LEU A 385 29.90 49.44 -22.61
N THR A 386 30.28 50.62 -22.14
CA THR A 386 29.70 51.23 -20.93
C THR A 386 29.42 52.70 -21.17
N ILE A 387 28.35 53.22 -20.57
CA ILE A 387 27.95 54.63 -20.70
C ILE A 387 27.75 55.26 -19.31
N TYR A 388 28.35 56.42 -19.07
CA TYR A 388 28.24 57.13 -17.79
C TYR A 388 28.42 58.66 -17.93
N PRO A 389 27.64 59.50 -17.22
CA PRO A 389 26.49 59.14 -16.40
C PRO A 389 25.29 58.72 -17.25
N ASN A 390 24.46 57.83 -16.71
CA ASN A 390 23.18 57.43 -17.27
C ASN A 390 22.15 57.36 -16.13
N PRO A 391 21.14 58.26 -16.08
CA PRO A 391 20.80 59.29 -17.06
C PRO A 391 21.84 60.42 -17.17
N ALA A 392 22.08 60.91 -18.39
CA ALA A 392 22.94 62.05 -18.66
C ALA A 392 22.12 63.33 -18.76
N THR A 393 22.61 64.44 -18.19
CA THR A 393 21.95 65.76 -18.31
C THR A 393 22.59 66.67 -19.35
N GLU A 394 23.91 66.56 -19.56
CA GLU A 394 24.67 67.42 -20.47
C GLU A 394 25.63 66.62 -21.36
N ASN A 395 26.43 65.74 -20.76
CA ASN A 395 27.41 64.88 -21.42
C ASN A 395 27.35 63.45 -20.86
N PHE A 396 27.85 62.50 -21.63
CA PHE A 396 28.11 61.13 -21.21
C PHE A 396 29.34 60.59 -21.91
N ILE A 397 30.03 59.65 -21.28
CA ILE A 397 31.20 58.98 -21.83
C ILE A 397 30.79 57.57 -22.21
N ILE A 398 31.08 57.17 -23.45
CA ILE A 398 31.04 55.78 -23.90
C ILE A 398 32.45 55.21 -23.79
N LYS A 399 32.63 54.11 -23.07
CA LYS A 399 33.88 53.32 -23.08
C LYS A 399 33.67 51.99 -23.79
N PHE A 400 34.68 51.55 -24.53
CA PHE A 400 34.70 50.29 -25.27
C PHE A 400 36.14 49.78 -25.43
N SER A 401 36.31 48.54 -25.86
CA SER A 401 37.64 47.99 -26.11
C SER A 401 38.10 48.32 -27.54
N ASN A 402 39.22 49.04 -27.67
CA ASN A 402 39.88 49.31 -28.95
C ASN A 402 41.41 49.07 -28.86
N PRO A 403 41.84 47.82 -28.56
CA PRO A 403 43.24 47.50 -28.30
C PRO A 403 44.16 47.69 -29.52
N HIS A 404 43.58 47.82 -30.72
CA HIS A 404 44.29 47.98 -31.98
C HIS A 404 44.23 49.42 -32.51
N HIS A 405 43.66 50.37 -31.76
CA HIS A 405 43.51 51.77 -32.17
C HIS A 405 42.86 51.94 -33.54
N GLU A 406 41.87 51.10 -33.85
CA GLU A 406 41.08 51.23 -35.05
C GLU A 406 40.28 52.53 -35.02
N ASN A 407 39.97 53.07 -36.19
CA ASN A 407 39.24 54.32 -36.32
C ASN A 407 37.74 54.04 -36.32
N TYR A 408 37.05 54.47 -35.26
CA TYR A 408 35.61 54.34 -35.10
C TYR A 408 34.87 55.67 -35.33
N GLN A 409 33.62 55.53 -35.78
CA GLN A 409 32.64 56.62 -35.87
C GLN A 409 31.52 56.35 -34.86
N LEU A 410 31.20 57.36 -34.05
CA LEU A 410 30.03 57.38 -33.17
C LEU A 410 28.91 58.17 -33.85
N ILE A 411 27.73 57.57 -33.96
CA ILE A 411 26.50 58.22 -34.41
C ILE A 411 25.48 58.17 -33.26
N LEU A 412 25.05 59.34 -32.80
CA LEU A 412 23.98 59.49 -31.82
C LEU A 412 22.71 59.94 -32.53
N SER A 413 21.63 59.18 -32.40
CA SER A 413 20.32 59.48 -32.99
C SER A 413 19.22 59.49 -31.93
N ASP A 414 18.13 60.21 -32.18
CA ASP A 414 16.91 60.08 -31.36
C ASP A 414 16.14 58.80 -31.70
N LEU A 415 15.07 58.52 -30.93
CA LEU A 415 14.21 57.34 -31.11
C LEU A 415 13.50 57.29 -32.47
N THR A 416 13.48 58.40 -33.24
CA THR A 416 12.91 58.46 -34.59
C THR A 416 13.95 58.19 -35.68
N GLY A 417 15.21 57.94 -35.30
CA GLY A 417 16.32 57.70 -36.22
C GLY A 417 16.96 58.99 -36.75
N LYS A 418 16.54 60.17 -36.27
CA LYS A 418 17.18 61.43 -36.64
C LYS A 418 18.54 61.54 -35.94
N VAL A 419 19.60 61.66 -36.74
CA VAL A 419 20.96 61.87 -36.24
C VAL A 419 21.04 63.21 -35.51
N LEU A 420 21.42 63.15 -34.23
CA LEU A 420 21.65 64.30 -33.36
C LEU A 420 23.11 64.74 -33.39
N ARG A 421 24.04 63.77 -33.42
CA ARG A 421 25.49 64.03 -33.39
C ARG A 421 26.27 62.91 -34.08
N THR A 422 27.33 63.28 -34.77
CA THR A 422 28.32 62.34 -35.33
C THR A 422 29.70 62.75 -34.84
N ARG A 423 30.53 61.77 -34.47
CA ARG A 423 31.93 61.96 -34.11
C ARG A 423 32.80 60.92 -34.80
N ASP A 424 33.67 61.38 -35.67
CA ASP A 424 34.63 60.56 -36.41
C ASP A 424 36.00 60.56 -35.73
N GLY A 425 36.89 59.66 -36.16
CA GLY A 425 38.30 59.72 -35.74
C GLY A 425 38.57 59.14 -34.36
N ILE A 426 37.67 58.33 -33.81
CA ILE A 426 37.79 57.79 -32.45
C ILE A 426 38.78 56.62 -32.49
N THR A 427 39.97 56.83 -31.94
CA THR A 427 41.05 55.82 -31.88
C THR A 427 41.40 55.42 -30.44
N GLU A 428 40.75 56.05 -29.46
CA GLU A 428 40.88 55.74 -28.03
C GLU A 428 39.82 54.71 -27.60
N ASP A 429 39.98 54.16 -26.40
CA ASP A 429 39.05 53.23 -25.74
C ASP A 429 37.82 53.94 -25.12
N GLN A 430 37.67 55.25 -25.35
CA GLN A 430 36.55 56.02 -24.85
C GLN A 430 36.26 57.26 -25.71
N VAL A 431 35.02 57.74 -25.62
CA VAL A 431 34.53 58.94 -26.31
C VAL A 431 33.49 59.67 -25.46
N GLU A 432 33.60 60.99 -25.38
CA GLU A 432 32.62 61.91 -24.73
C GLU A 432 31.65 62.55 -25.75
#